data_AF-A0A0C2JSN9-F1
#
_entry.id   AF-A0A0C2JSN9-F1
#
_cell.length_a   1.000
_cell.length_b   1.000
_cell.length_c   1.000
_cell.angle_alpha   90.00
_cell.angle_beta   90.00
_cell.angle_gamma   90.00
#
_symmetry.space_group_name_H-M   'P 1'
#
loop_
_entity.id
_entity.type
_entity.pdbx_description
1 polymer ?
#
loop_
_entity_poly.entity_id
_entity_poly.type
_entity_poly.pdbx_seq_one_letter_code
_entity_poly.pdbx_strand_id
1 'polypeptide(L)'
;MDDQQPIADLLQQARDHLYDQNRQDTAGVLRTAWDAFCVAGAVTHVLTICADPDGYGPLWETASPVLSTAITELRRALSLPEGLPTQLNPAGGPDDRIDDQTASRVQRGLHALAVELNAALSEAAGHARLTGDRHALQQATMLASELADCYEGRLRSYLNPWREHFGPGSFVVKGRGDAHRRR
;
A
#
# COMPACT_ATOMS: atom_id res chain seq x y z
N MET A 1 24.05 14.42 -6.90
CA MET A 1 23.92 13.25 -7.79
C MET A 1 22.68 12.55 -7.30
N ASP A 2 21.56 12.69 -8.00
CA ASP A 2 20.31 12.04 -7.62
C ASP A 2 20.44 10.54 -7.92
N ASP A 3 20.47 9.72 -6.86
CA ASP A 3 20.45 8.27 -6.94
C ASP A 3 19.04 7.80 -7.33
N GLN A 4 18.70 7.98 -8.61
CA GLN A 4 17.47 7.47 -9.18
C GLN A 4 17.56 5.94 -9.31
N GLN A 5 16.87 5.22 -8.44
CA GLN A 5 16.71 3.77 -8.56
C GLN A 5 15.45 3.40 -9.35
N PRO A 6 15.51 2.38 -10.23
CA PRO A 6 14.33 1.86 -10.92
C PRO A 6 13.27 1.36 -9.93
N ILE A 7 11.99 1.62 -10.25
CA ILE A 7 10.83 1.23 -9.43
C ILE A 7 10.80 -0.27 -9.09
N ALA A 8 11.12 -1.12 -10.07
CA ALA A 8 11.12 -2.57 -9.90
C ALA A 8 12.19 -3.01 -8.89
N ASP A 9 13.36 -2.37 -8.91
CA ASP A 9 14.47 -2.68 -8.00
C ASP A 9 14.12 -2.24 -6.58
N LEU A 10 13.45 -1.09 -6.40
CA LEU A 10 12.98 -0.63 -5.10
C LEU A 10 11.97 -1.61 -4.47
N LEU A 11 10.99 -2.09 -5.26
CA LEU A 11 10.03 -3.07 -4.78
C LEU A 11 10.70 -4.39 -4.41
N GLN A 12 11.66 -4.84 -5.23
CA GLN A 12 12.38 -6.09 -4.97
C GLN A 12 13.25 -5.97 -3.72
N GLN A 13 14.03 -4.90 -3.58
CA GLN A 13 14.86 -4.64 -2.39
C GLN A 13 14.01 -4.55 -1.12
N ALA A 14 12.87 -3.85 -1.15
CA ALA A 14 11.98 -3.77 0.00
C ALA A 14 11.43 -5.15 0.42
N ARG A 15 11.11 -6.00 -0.56
CA ARG A 15 10.66 -7.38 -0.31
C ARG A 15 11.77 -8.25 0.25
N ASP A 16 12.96 -8.19 -0.34
CA ASP A 16 14.11 -8.99 0.10
C ASP A 16 14.52 -8.59 1.53
N HIS A 17 14.54 -7.29 1.83
CA HIS A 17 14.79 -6.81 3.19
C HIS A 17 13.75 -7.33 4.17
N LEU A 18 12.46 -7.34 3.81
CA LEU A 18 11.41 -7.91 4.66
C LEU A 18 11.60 -9.41 4.84
N TYR A 19 11.90 -10.14 3.78
CA TYR A 19 12.06 -11.59 3.82
C TYR A 19 13.25 -12.02 4.69
N ASP A 20 14.36 -11.31 4.58
CA ASP A 20 15.60 -11.58 5.33
C ASP A 20 15.56 -11.09 6.79
N GLN A 21 14.54 -10.32 7.19
CA GLN A 21 14.45 -9.83 8.57
C GLN A 21 14.22 -10.97 9.57
N ASN A 22 14.99 -10.94 10.65
CA ASN A 22 14.72 -11.78 11.81
C ASN A 22 13.40 -11.35 12.47
N ARG A 23 12.37 -12.20 12.38
CA ARG A 23 11.02 -11.95 12.90
C ARG A 23 10.96 -11.76 14.42
N GLN A 24 12.00 -12.20 15.13
CA GLN A 24 12.14 -11.99 16.58
C GLN A 24 12.71 -10.60 16.91
N ASP A 25 13.37 -9.94 15.97
CA ASP A 25 13.79 -8.56 16.09
C ASP A 25 12.63 -7.62 15.74
N THR A 26 11.78 -7.38 16.74
CA THR A 26 10.60 -6.52 16.60
C THR A 26 10.95 -5.11 16.10
N ALA A 27 12.07 -4.53 16.55
CA ALA A 27 12.49 -3.20 16.17
C ALA A 27 12.97 -3.16 14.70
N GLY A 28 13.75 -4.18 14.31
CA GLY A 28 14.16 -4.39 12.92
C GLY A 28 12.95 -4.52 11.99
N VAL A 29 11.98 -5.38 12.33
CA VAL A 29 10.76 -5.56 11.53
C VAL A 29 9.94 -4.27 11.42
N LEU A 30 9.76 -3.52 12.51
CA LEU A 30 9.04 -2.24 12.48
C LEU A 30 9.72 -1.23 11.54
N ARG A 31 11.05 -1.14 11.55
CA ARG A 31 11.81 -0.27 10.66
C ARG A 31 11.70 -0.72 9.20
N THR A 32 11.87 -2.01 8.93
CA THR A 32 11.75 -2.50 7.55
C THR A 32 10.32 -2.35 7.03
N ALA A 33 9.31 -2.54 7.87
CA ALA A 33 7.92 -2.31 7.50
C ALA A 33 7.63 -0.84 7.19
N TRP A 34 8.19 0.08 7.99
CA TRP A 34 8.15 1.51 7.70
C TRP A 34 8.67 1.83 6.30
N ASP A 35 9.90 1.37 6.01
CA ASP A 35 10.55 1.62 4.73
C ASP A 35 9.74 1.02 3.58
N ALA A 36 9.20 -0.19 3.75
CA ALA A 36 8.35 -0.86 2.77
C ALA A 36 7.03 -0.13 2.50
N PHE A 37 6.36 0.43 3.52
CA PHE A 37 5.16 1.25 3.30
C PHE A 37 5.49 2.57 2.58
N CYS A 38 6.64 3.19 2.89
CA CYS A 38 7.11 4.36 2.16
C CYS A 38 7.39 4.01 0.68
N VAL A 39 8.06 2.90 0.41
CA VAL A 39 8.32 2.40 -0.96
C VAL A 39 6.99 2.15 -1.68
N ALA A 40 6.05 1.46 -1.05
CA ALA A 40 4.74 1.19 -1.64
C ALA A 40 4.01 2.49 -2.02
N GLY A 41 4.03 3.50 -1.16
CA GLY A 41 3.43 4.81 -1.45
C GLY A 41 4.11 5.54 -2.59
N ALA A 42 5.43 5.62 -2.58
CA ALA A 42 6.20 6.29 -3.63
C ALA A 42 5.99 5.61 -4.99
N VAL A 43 6.03 4.28 -5.03
CA VAL A 43 5.83 3.50 -6.25
C VAL A 43 4.39 3.60 -6.78
N THR A 44 3.38 3.60 -5.90
CA THR A 44 1.99 3.78 -6.32
C THR A 44 1.75 5.18 -6.88
N HIS A 45 2.39 6.19 -6.28
CA HIS A 45 2.30 7.56 -6.79
C HIS A 45 2.91 7.67 -8.20
N VAL A 46 4.09 7.08 -8.42
CA VAL A 46 4.70 7.04 -9.76
C VAL A 46 3.82 6.28 -10.75
N LEU A 47 3.26 5.13 -10.35
CA LEU A 47 2.34 4.35 -11.19
C LEU A 47 1.13 5.20 -11.63
N THR A 48 0.63 6.08 -10.75
CA THR A 48 -0.51 6.97 -11.04
C THR A 48 -0.16 8.09 -12.01
N ILE A 49 1.08 8.59 -11.99
CA ILE A 49 1.55 9.68 -12.85
C ILE A 49 2.00 9.16 -14.21
N CYS A 50 2.69 8.02 -14.22
CA CYS A 50 3.48 7.54 -15.35
C CYS A 50 2.77 6.47 -16.19
N ALA A 51 1.80 5.75 -15.61
CA ALA A 51 0.92 4.85 -16.37
C ALA A 51 -0.38 5.55 -16.76
N ASP A 52 -1.32 4.81 -17.37
CA ASP A 52 -2.62 5.35 -17.76
C ASP A 52 -3.36 5.98 -16.54
N PRO A 53 -3.58 7.31 -16.53
CA PRO A 53 -4.20 7.99 -15.39
C PRO A 53 -5.61 7.50 -15.09
N ASP A 54 -6.36 7.13 -16.14
CA ASP A 54 -7.75 6.67 -16.02
C ASP A 54 -7.83 5.27 -15.38
N GLY A 55 -6.77 4.46 -15.52
CA GLY A 55 -6.68 3.13 -14.93
C GLY A 55 -6.16 3.12 -13.49
N TYR A 56 -5.16 3.96 -13.18
CA TYR A 56 -4.43 3.90 -11.92
C TYR A 56 -4.80 5.00 -10.91
N GLY A 57 -5.52 6.06 -11.30
CA GLY A 57 -6.06 7.08 -10.39
C GLY A 57 -6.90 6.50 -9.25
N PRO A 58 -7.92 5.67 -9.52
CA PRO A 58 -8.75 5.05 -8.48
C PRO A 58 -7.96 4.14 -7.52
N LEU A 59 -6.89 3.51 -8.01
CA LEU A 59 -6.02 2.68 -7.19
C LEU A 59 -5.28 3.53 -6.13
N TRP A 60 -4.77 4.70 -6.52
CA TRP A 60 -4.15 5.64 -5.59
C TRP A 60 -5.15 6.18 -4.56
N GLU A 61 -6.36 6.56 -4.98
CA GLU A 61 -7.40 7.04 -4.07
C GLU A 61 -7.75 6.01 -2.99
N THR A 62 -7.68 4.72 -3.33
CA THR A 62 -7.94 3.61 -2.39
C THR A 62 -6.72 3.31 -1.52
N ALA A 63 -5.51 3.25 -2.09
CA ALA A 63 -4.30 2.84 -1.38
C ALA A 63 -3.73 3.96 -0.49
N SER A 64 -3.86 5.22 -0.89
CA SER A 64 -3.26 6.38 -0.20
C SER A 64 -3.69 6.51 1.27
N PRO A 65 -4.99 6.39 1.63
CA PRO A 65 -5.39 6.42 3.03
C PRO A 65 -4.86 5.23 3.83
N VAL A 66 -4.84 4.01 3.25
CA VAL A 66 -4.26 2.81 3.90
C VAL A 66 -2.80 3.05 4.26
N LEU A 67 -2.01 3.54 3.29
CA LEU A 67 -0.59 3.84 3.45
C LEU A 67 -0.37 4.94 4.51
N SER A 68 -1.15 6.01 4.47
CA SER A 68 -1.07 7.10 5.44
C SER A 68 -1.39 6.64 6.87
N THR A 69 -2.42 5.81 7.02
CA THR A 69 -2.78 5.21 8.31
C THR A 69 -1.70 4.24 8.78
N ALA A 70 -1.13 3.41 7.91
CA ALA A 70 -0.06 2.47 8.27
C ALA A 70 1.17 3.19 8.83
N ILE A 71 1.60 4.26 8.16
CA ILE A 71 2.70 5.11 8.64
C ILE A 71 2.35 5.74 10.00
N THR A 72 1.12 6.22 10.18
CA THR A 72 0.66 6.81 11.44
C THR A 72 0.64 5.80 12.59
N GLU A 73 0.19 4.57 12.36
CA GLU A 73 0.17 3.51 13.37
C GLU A 73 1.58 3.03 13.71
N LEU A 74 2.47 2.88 12.73
CA LEU A 74 3.87 2.52 12.97
C LEU A 74 4.61 3.57 13.80
N ARG A 75 4.34 4.87 13.60
CA ARG A 75 4.91 5.95 14.44
C ARG A 75 4.59 5.80 15.93
N ARG A 76 3.55 5.05 16.29
CA ARG A 76 3.17 4.83 17.69
C ARG A 76 3.98 3.70 18.35
N ALA A 77 4.76 2.94 17.58
CA ALA A 77 5.64 1.93 18.13
C ALA A 77 6.78 2.61 18.92
N LEU A 78 7.06 2.08 20.11
CA LEU A 78 8.08 2.62 21.03
C LEU A 78 9.50 2.28 20.58
N SER A 79 9.65 1.17 19.86
CA SER A 79 10.94 0.73 19.33
C SER A 79 11.31 1.40 18.00
N LEU A 80 10.42 2.21 17.42
CA LEU A 80 10.70 2.93 16.19
C LEU A 80 11.44 4.25 16.53
N PRO A 81 12.58 4.55 15.89
CA PRO A 81 13.26 5.82 16.08
C PRO A 81 12.37 7.01 15.68
N GLU A 82 12.44 8.10 16.44
CA GLU A 82 11.80 9.35 16.04
C GLU A 82 12.45 9.93 14.78
N GLY A 83 11.65 10.58 13.93
CA GLY A 83 12.17 11.34 12.79
C GLY A 83 12.58 10.51 11.57
N LEU A 84 12.10 9.27 11.43
CA LEU A 84 12.34 8.50 10.20
C LEU A 84 11.81 9.25 8.96
N PRO A 85 12.59 9.31 7.86
CA PRO A 85 12.15 9.95 6.63
C PRO A 85 10.95 9.19 6.05
N THR A 86 10.05 9.95 5.42
CA THR A 86 8.89 9.40 4.68
C THR A 86 8.95 9.72 3.19
N GLN A 87 9.90 10.56 2.79
CA GLN A 87 10.08 10.98 1.42
C GLN A 87 11.07 10.05 0.73
N LEU A 88 10.59 9.36 -0.28
CA LEU A 88 11.40 8.66 -1.27
C LEU A 88 11.18 9.36 -2.61
N ASN A 89 12.26 9.58 -3.35
CA ASN A 89 12.22 10.12 -4.71
C ASN A 89 12.53 9.00 -5.71
N PRO A 90 11.59 8.08 -5.98
CA PRO A 90 11.76 7.10 -7.04
C PRO A 90 11.92 7.82 -8.39
N ALA A 91 12.66 7.22 -9.32
CA ALA A 91 12.72 7.70 -10.70
C ALA A 91 11.32 7.65 -11.33
N GLY A 92 10.90 8.73 -12.00
CA GLY A 92 9.61 8.83 -12.68
C GLY A 92 8.99 10.23 -12.61
N GLY A 93 9.15 11.01 -13.68
CA GLY A 93 8.40 12.25 -13.92
C GLY A 93 7.20 12.02 -14.86
N PRO A 94 6.34 13.03 -15.07
CA PRO A 94 5.20 12.94 -16.01
C PRO A 94 5.60 12.55 -17.45
N ASP A 95 6.86 12.79 -17.80
CA ASP A 95 7.43 12.47 -19.11
C ASP A 95 7.91 10.99 -19.21
N ASP A 96 8.07 10.30 -18.09
CA ASP A 96 8.55 8.91 -18.00
C ASP A 96 7.39 7.93 -18.12
N ARG A 97 6.82 7.81 -19.32
CA ARG A 97 5.69 6.89 -19.56
C ARG A 97 6.08 5.44 -19.31
N ILE A 98 5.25 4.74 -18.54
CA ILE A 98 5.34 3.32 -18.27
C ILE A 98 4.29 2.60 -19.13
N ASP A 99 4.68 1.54 -19.84
CA ASP A 99 3.75 0.72 -20.62
C ASP A 99 2.87 -0.19 -19.73
N ASP A 100 1.74 -0.65 -20.26
CA ASP A 100 0.76 -1.48 -19.53
C ASP A 100 1.39 -2.77 -18.95
N GLN A 101 2.37 -3.34 -19.65
CA GLN A 101 3.04 -4.56 -19.20
C GLN A 101 3.87 -4.29 -17.94
N THR A 102 4.59 -3.17 -17.91
CA THR A 102 5.41 -2.73 -16.80
C THR A 102 4.55 -2.26 -15.65
N ALA A 103 3.48 -1.51 -15.92
CA ALA A 103 2.48 -1.11 -14.93
C ALA A 103 1.86 -2.34 -14.24
N SER A 104 1.49 -3.37 -15.02
CA SER A 104 0.99 -4.65 -14.50
C SER A 104 2.02 -5.43 -13.68
N ARG A 105 3.32 -5.32 -13.99
CA ARG A 105 4.40 -5.92 -13.18
C ARG A 105 4.57 -5.17 -11.86
N VAL A 106 4.57 -3.84 -11.89
CA VAL A 106 4.66 -2.98 -10.70
C VAL A 106 3.49 -3.24 -9.76
N GLN A 107 2.26 -3.28 -10.27
CA GLN A 107 1.07 -3.61 -9.47
C GLN A 107 1.18 -4.98 -8.80
N ARG A 108 1.64 -6.01 -9.53
CA ARG A 108 1.89 -7.35 -8.94
C ARG A 108 3.00 -7.32 -7.89
N GLY A 109 4.04 -6.52 -8.09
CA GLY A 109 5.11 -6.31 -7.12
C GLY A 109 4.60 -5.65 -5.84
N LEU A 110 3.75 -4.63 -5.96
CA LEU A 110 3.08 -3.96 -4.84
C LEU A 110 2.18 -4.93 -4.06
N HIS A 111 1.37 -5.73 -4.76
CA HIS A 111 0.59 -6.79 -4.13
C HIS A 111 1.48 -7.77 -3.36
N ALA A 112 2.55 -8.26 -3.98
CA ALA A 112 3.48 -9.20 -3.34
C ALA A 112 4.18 -8.59 -2.13
N LEU A 113 4.54 -7.30 -2.17
CA LEU A 113 5.10 -6.58 -1.03
C LEU A 113 4.09 -6.47 0.12
N ALA A 114 2.82 -6.17 -0.17
CA ALA A 114 1.77 -6.08 0.83
C ALA A 114 1.50 -7.44 1.52
N VAL A 115 1.53 -8.54 0.76
CA VAL A 115 1.43 -9.89 1.32
C VAL A 115 2.61 -10.22 2.24
N GLU A 116 3.83 -9.88 1.82
CA GLU A 116 5.03 -10.11 2.64
C GLU A 116 5.02 -9.27 3.92
N LEU A 117 4.59 -8.01 3.83
CA LEU A 117 4.34 -7.15 4.99
C LEU A 117 3.37 -7.79 5.98
N ASN A 118 2.23 -8.28 5.50
CA ASN A 118 1.24 -8.92 6.34
C ASN A 118 1.81 -10.12 7.11
N ALA A 119 2.54 -11.00 6.42
CA ALA A 119 3.20 -12.16 7.03
C ALA A 119 4.24 -11.74 8.08
N ALA A 120 5.14 -10.84 7.70
CA ALA A 120 6.22 -10.32 8.54
C ALA A 120 5.71 -9.71 9.85
N LEU A 121 4.73 -8.81 9.73
CA LEU A 121 4.16 -8.06 10.85
C LEU A 121 3.37 -8.97 11.78
N SER A 122 2.59 -9.91 11.22
CA SER A 122 1.81 -10.86 11.99
C SER A 122 2.70 -11.76 12.84
N GLU A 123 3.81 -12.24 12.27
CA GLU A 123 4.77 -13.08 12.99
C GLU A 123 5.50 -12.28 14.09
N ALA A 124 6.01 -11.09 13.76
CA ALA A 124 6.70 -10.23 14.71
C ALA A 124 5.81 -9.78 15.88
N ALA A 125 4.51 -9.60 15.66
CA ALA A 125 3.56 -9.29 16.73
C ALA A 125 3.53 -10.36 17.84
N GLY A 126 3.76 -11.63 17.49
CA GLY A 126 3.87 -12.74 18.44
C GLY A 126 5.14 -12.67 19.32
N HIS A 127 6.18 -11.98 18.85
CA HIS A 127 7.46 -11.82 19.54
C HIS A 127 7.62 -10.48 20.27
N ALA A 128 6.79 -9.49 19.93
CA ALA A 128 6.82 -8.16 20.52
C ALA A 128 6.61 -8.21 22.04
N ARG A 129 7.59 -7.71 22.80
CA ARG A 129 7.52 -7.63 24.27
C ARG A 129 6.78 -6.40 24.77
N LEU A 130 6.86 -5.29 24.04
CA LEU A 130 6.20 -4.04 24.36
C LEU A 130 4.77 -4.02 23.81
N THR A 131 3.82 -3.61 24.65
CA THR A 131 2.40 -3.53 24.25
C THR A 131 2.19 -2.54 23.11
N GLY A 132 2.90 -1.41 23.11
CA GLY A 132 2.83 -0.40 22.04
C GLY A 132 3.28 -0.97 20.69
N ASP A 133 4.41 -1.66 20.66
CA ASP A 133 4.93 -2.29 19.45
C ASP A 133 3.99 -3.40 18.94
N ARG A 134 3.48 -4.24 19.85
CA ARG A 134 2.51 -5.28 19.48
C ARG A 134 1.26 -4.68 18.84
N HIS A 135 0.72 -3.61 19.42
CA HIS A 135 -0.43 -2.93 18.87
C HIS A 135 -0.13 -2.35 17.47
N ALA A 136 1.00 -1.65 17.31
CA ALA A 136 1.41 -1.09 16.03
C ALA A 136 1.56 -2.18 14.95
N LEU A 137 2.19 -3.32 15.28
CA LEU A 137 2.34 -4.46 14.38
C LEU A 137 1.00 -5.07 13.98
N GLN A 138 0.07 -5.23 14.93
CA GLN A 138 -1.26 -5.75 14.64
C GLN A 138 -2.07 -4.82 13.73
N GLN A 139 -2.04 -3.50 13.98
CA GLN A 139 -2.70 -2.52 13.10
C GLN A 139 -2.06 -2.52 11.71
N ALA A 140 -0.73 -2.48 11.65
CA ALA A 140 0.00 -2.52 10.38
C ALA A 140 -0.24 -3.83 9.61
N THR A 141 -0.44 -4.96 10.29
CA THR A 141 -0.80 -6.24 9.67
C THR A 141 -2.15 -6.15 8.94
N MET A 142 -3.16 -5.56 9.60
CA MET A 142 -4.48 -5.37 8.99
C MET A 142 -4.41 -4.44 7.78
N LEU A 143 -3.67 -3.34 7.90
CA LEU A 143 -3.47 -2.38 6.82
C LEU A 143 -2.67 -2.97 5.64
N ALA A 144 -1.70 -3.85 5.91
CA ALA A 144 -1.01 -4.59 4.87
C ALA A 144 -1.95 -5.55 4.12
N SER A 145 -2.91 -6.17 4.81
CA SER A 145 -3.95 -6.98 4.14
C SER A 145 -4.87 -6.12 3.27
N GLU A 146 -5.30 -4.96 3.76
CA GLU A 146 -6.12 -4.03 2.99
C GLU A 146 -5.38 -3.48 1.77
N LEU A 147 -4.08 -3.23 1.92
CA LEU A 147 -3.23 -2.80 0.83
C LEU A 147 -3.09 -3.89 -0.24
N ALA A 148 -2.94 -5.16 0.16
CA ALA A 148 -2.95 -6.27 -0.79
C ALA A 148 -4.29 -6.36 -1.54
N ASP A 149 -5.41 -6.24 -0.83
CA ASP A 149 -6.76 -6.20 -1.39
C ASP A 149 -6.93 -5.08 -2.43
N CYS A 150 -6.36 -3.89 -2.20
CA CYS A 150 -6.34 -2.78 -3.18
C CYS A 150 -5.71 -3.20 -4.51
N TYR A 151 -4.55 -3.85 -4.47
CA TYR A 151 -3.81 -4.25 -5.68
C TYR A 151 -4.35 -5.53 -6.34
N GLU A 152 -5.10 -6.37 -5.61
CA GLU A 152 -5.85 -7.50 -6.17
C GLU A 152 -7.16 -7.06 -6.85
N GLY A 153 -7.56 -5.78 -6.71
CA GLY A 153 -8.83 -5.26 -7.19
C GLY A 153 -10.04 -5.72 -6.35
N ARG A 154 -9.78 -6.19 -5.12
CA ARG A 154 -10.81 -6.59 -4.16
C ARG A 154 -11.01 -5.45 -3.17
N LEU A 155 -11.98 -4.57 -3.42
CA LEU A 155 -12.30 -3.51 -2.46
C LEU A 155 -12.96 -4.12 -1.21
N ARG A 156 -12.18 -4.38 -0.16
CA ARG A 156 -12.74 -4.56 1.18
C ARG A 156 -13.11 -3.18 1.75
N SER A 157 -14.41 -3.01 1.90
CA SER A 157 -15.25 -1.94 2.44
C SER A 157 -14.76 -0.99 3.55
N TYR A 158 -13.51 -1.07 4.04
CA TYR A 158 -13.07 -0.25 5.19
C TYR A 158 -12.88 1.23 4.84
N LEU A 159 -12.49 1.52 3.60
CA LEU A 159 -12.33 2.88 3.08
C LEU A 159 -13.25 3.13 1.88
N ASN A 160 -14.52 2.72 1.99
CA ASN A 160 -15.53 3.33 1.15
C ASN A 160 -15.95 4.65 1.82
N PRO A 161 -15.48 5.83 1.37
CA PRO A 161 -15.97 7.11 1.90
C PRO A 161 -17.49 7.28 1.63
N TRP A 162 -18.05 6.48 0.72
CA TRP A 162 -19.48 6.36 0.49
C TRP A 162 -20.00 5.15 1.25
N ARG A 163 -20.45 5.32 2.50
CA ARG A 163 -21.24 4.29 3.20
C ARG A 163 -22.55 4.02 2.45
N GLU A 164 -22.52 3.20 1.42
CA GLU A 164 -23.66 2.39 1.03
C GLU A 164 -23.35 0.96 1.48
N HIS A 165 -24.00 0.55 2.55
CA HIS A 165 -23.91 -0.82 3.05
C HIS A 165 -24.40 -1.76 1.96
N PHE A 166 -23.52 -2.61 1.42
CA PHE A 166 -23.95 -3.74 0.60
C PHE A 166 -23.88 -5.02 1.42
N GLY A 167 -24.90 -5.20 2.26
CA GLY A 167 -25.23 -6.49 2.86
C GLY A 167 -25.95 -7.41 1.86
N PRO A 168 -26.23 -8.67 2.22
CA PRO A 168 -26.93 -9.60 1.34
C PRO A 168 -28.33 -9.03 1.03
N GLY A 169 -28.54 -8.65 -0.23
CA GLY A 169 -29.71 -7.87 -0.68
C GLY A 169 -29.37 -6.57 -1.43
N SER A 170 -28.09 -6.26 -1.67
CA SER A 170 -27.68 -5.09 -2.46
C SER A 170 -28.18 -5.14 -3.91
N PHE A 171 -28.74 -4.02 -4.36
CA PHE A 171 -29.51 -3.92 -5.60
C PHE A 171 -28.61 -3.82 -6.83
N VAL A 172 -29.06 -4.49 -7.89
CA VAL A 172 -28.49 -4.49 -9.23
C VAL A 172 -28.59 -3.11 -9.88
N VAL A 173 -27.48 -2.58 -10.37
CA VAL A 173 -27.46 -1.43 -11.28
C VAL A 173 -28.09 -1.86 -12.61
N LYS A 174 -29.29 -1.34 -12.93
CA LYS A 174 -29.79 -1.39 -14.31
C LYS A 174 -29.18 -0.23 -15.11
N GLY A 175 -28.18 -0.58 -15.89
CA GLY A 175 -27.70 0.30 -16.95
C GLY A 175 -28.71 0.44 -18.09
N ARG A 176 -28.74 1.68 -18.60
CA ARG A 176 -29.15 2.16 -19.94
C ARG A 176 -30.63 2.37 -20.26
N GLY A 177 -30.93 3.63 -20.58
CA GLY A 177 -32.06 4.04 -21.40
C GLY A 177 -32.04 5.55 -21.63
N ASP A 178 -31.56 5.98 -22.80
CA ASP A 178 -31.81 7.31 -23.35
C ASP A 178 -33.29 7.69 -23.20
N ALA A 179 -33.56 8.92 -22.74
CA ALA A 179 -34.79 9.60 -23.10
C ALA A 179 -34.65 11.12 -22.92
N HIS A 180 -34.55 11.81 -24.06
CA HIS A 180 -35.01 13.18 -24.27
C HIS A 180 -36.16 13.59 -23.35
N ARG A 181 -36.10 14.80 -22.77
CA ARG A 181 -37.11 15.82 -23.07
C ARG A 181 -36.69 17.24 -22.66
N ARG A 182 -36.69 18.09 -23.68
CA ARG A 182 -36.86 19.55 -23.62
C ARG A 182 -38.02 19.93 -22.69
N ARG A 183 -37.85 21.00 -21.92
CA ARG A 183 -38.66 22.22 -22.03
C ARG A 183 -37.90 23.40 -21.45
#